data_AF-A0A9E1RER9-F1
#
_entry.id   AF-A0A9E1RER9-F1
#
_cell.length_a   1.000
_cell.length_b   1.000
_cell.length_c   1.000
_cell.angle_alpha   90.00
_cell.angle_beta   90.00
_cell.angle_gamma   90.00
#
_symmetry.space_group_name_H-M   'P 1'
#
loop_
_entity.id
_entity.type
_entity.pdbx_description
1 polymer ?
#
loop_
_entity_poly.entity_id
_entity_poly.type
_entity_poly.pdbx_seq_one_letter_code
_entity_poly.pdbx_strand_id
1 'polypeptide(L)'
;MAQTAIFGINSNLDTGGIIDNLVALQRAPINIVEAKRSLEEAKLLSFQDLKGRLQTFKGIVTTLNSEAEFLSTQGDFSNNNSLDSNSVVSLSTSSQASSGTFSLTVNSLARESKLVSEGFASTSTSIDQGTLSLGVGASSVTITIDSTNNTLDGLRLAINNSGLDVKASFINDGSSTNPVRLAISGTKSGVGNEVTIGITGFLFGAGSTNLVNFTETQSAQNANFILDGVSITKSGNVISDVIDGTILTLESAGSGIVTLSSDTDTIKEKIQSYVDGFNELMVHLNDLLALNRDTQETSVLFANFTVQNLQQQLRESASNQVVGVSGNFEFLSQIGIRTASDGTISIDDGDLSDALAEDVGNVSQLFSSSGSTTSSAVTFIGFTSATKPGGYDIQVSGGVPQLATSGSSTFVNATGTGNFYAGAAGTDSEGLNFRISDLSDGSYGKITITAGVAEITNRILSNLTDSSLEGPLESEIDTATESIQDFEETIIDLEERLVLFDENLRERFTNLEVTLGRLNSQKDAFSSSIDGIKALFSGG
;
A
#
# COMPACT_ATOMS: atom_id res chain seq x y z
N MET A 1 52.58 25.73 -20.66
CA MET A 1 53.93 25.40 -21.16
C MET A 1 54.93 25.66 -20.05
N ALA A 2 55.67 24.63 -19.66
CA ALA A 2 56.67 24.69 -18.61
C ALA A 2 57.86 25.57 -19.03
N GLN A 3 58.01 26.72 -18.39
CA GLN A 3 59.34 27.26 -18.12
C GLN A 3 59.56 27.09 -16.62
N THR A 4 60.50 26.21 -16.30
CA THR A 4 61.13 26.06 -15.00
C THR A 4 61.76 27.41 -14.62
N ALA A 5 60.96 28.29 -14.02
CA ALA A 5 61.50 29.44 -13.30
C ALA A 5 62.24 28.87 -12.10
N ILE A 6 63.58 28.92 -12.15
CA ILE A 6 64.41 28.44 -11.05
C ILE A 6 64.37 29.51 -9.97
N PHE A 7 63.44 29.34 -9.03
CA PHE A 7 63.16 30.25 -7.93
C PHE A 7 64.27 30.17 -6.86
N GLY A 8 64.73 31.32 -6.35
CA GLY A 8 65.65 31.39 -5.20
C GLY A 8 67.16 31.44 -5.48
N ILE A 9 67.61 31.47 -6.75
CA ILE A 9 69.05 31.48 -7.07
C ILE A 9 69.73 32.78 -6.61
N ASN A 10 69.12 33.95 -6.83
CA ASN A 10 69.78 35.23 -6.56
C ASN A 10 69.51 35.78 -5.15
N SER A 11 68.41 35.35 -4.53
CA SER A 11 67.98 35.80 -3.21
C SER A 11 68.40 34.89 -2.05
N ASN A 12 68.71 33.62 -2.34
CA ASN A 12 68.88 32.55 -1.33
C ASN A 12 67.61 32.36 -0.46
N LEU A 13 66.44 32.74 -0.96
CA LEU A 13 65.13 32.57 -0.33
C LEU A 13 64.31 31.50 -1.07
N ASP A 14 63.60 30.66 -0.32
CA ASP A 14 62.63 29.71 -0.87
C ASP A 14 61.35 30.44 -1.29
N THR A 15 61.43 31.15 -2.40
CA THR A 15 60.32 31.94 -2.94
C THR A 15 59.16 31.05 -3.42
N GLY A 16 59.44 29.80 -3.82
CA GLY A 16 58.41 28.81 -4.14
C GLY A 16 57.58 28.42 -2.90
N GLY A 17 58.25 28.03 -1.81
CA GLY A 17 57.58 27.71 -0.56
C GLY A 17 56.82 28.90 0.05
N ILE A 18 57.32 30.13 -0.11
CA ILE A 18 56.60 31.34 0.32
C ILE A 18 55.32 31.55 -0.49
N ILE A 19 55.37 31.39 -1.82
CA ILE A 19 54.18 31.51 -2.68
C ILE A 19 53.15 30.44 -2.30
N ASP A 20 53.57 29.18 -2.16
CA ASP A 20 52.66 28.08 -1.83
C ASP A 20 51.99 28.30 -0.46
N ASN A 21 52.72 28.80 0.54
CA ASN A 21 52.15 29.16 1.84
C ASN A 21 51.17 30.34 1.77
N LEU A 22 51.44 31.34 0.93
CA LEU A 22 50.53 32.48 0.72
C LEU A 22 49.26 32.06 -0.01
N VAL A 23 49.37 31.20 -1.02
CA VAL A 23 48.23 30.62 -1.73
C VAL A 23 47.41 29.72 -0.80
N ALA A 24 48.06 28.89 0.02
CA ALA A 24 47.37 28.06 1.01
C ALA A 24 46.59 28.90 2.04
N LEU A 25 47.15 30.02 2.51
CA LEU A 25 46.43 30.97 3.38
C LEU A 25 45.25 31.62 2.64
N GLN A 26 45.46 32.02 1.39
CA GLN A 26 44.43 32.63 0.55
C GLN A 26 43.30 31.65 0.18
N ARG A 27 43.51 30.33 0.32
CA ARG A 27 42.50 29.27 0.15
C ARG A 27 41.58 29.10 1.38
N ALA A 28 41.91 29.65 2.54
CA ALA A 28 41.10 29.49 3.76
C ALA A 28 39.59 29.84 3.59
N PRO A 29 39.19 30.90 2.85
CA PRO A 29 37.79 31.18 2.57
C PRO A 29 37.09 30.08 1.76
N ILE A 30 37.78 29.47 0.78
CA ILE A 30 37.23 28.35 -0.01
C ILE A 30 36.91 27.19 0.91
N ASN A 31 37.85 26.80 1.78
CA ASN A 31 37.64 25.68 2.73
C ASN A 31 36.43 25.93 3.65
N ILE A 32 36.16 27.18 4.04
CA ILE A 32 34.99 27.54 4.86
C ILE A 32 33.70 27.36 4.05
N VAL A 33 33.67 27.79 2.79
CA VAL A 33 32.48 27.64 1.93
C VAL A 33 32.26 26.18 1.56
N GLU A 34 33.31 25.41 1.26
CA GLU A 34 33.25 23.96 1.06
C GLU A 34 32.66 23.23 2.28
N ALA A 35 33.08 23.60 3.49
CA ALA A 35 32.53 23.04 4.72
C ALA A 35 31.05 23.38 4.91
N LYS A 36 30.62 24.60 4.55
CA LYS A 36 29.20 24.98 4.58
C LYS A 36 28.38 24.22 3.53
N ARG A 37 28.89 24.08 2.31
CA ARG A 37 28.26 23.28 1.25
C ARG A 37 28.05 21.84 1.70
N SER A 38 29.09 21.22 2.26
CA SER A 38 29.01 19.84 2.78
C SER A 38 27.97 19.69 3.90
N LEU A 39 27.80 20.70 4.75
CA LEU A 39 26.73 20.71 5.75
C LEU A 39 25.34 20.79 5.12
N GLU A 40 25.13 21.68 4.13
CA GLU A 40 23.85 21.77 3.42
C GLU A 40 23.54 20.50 2.60
N GLU A 41 24.54 19.86 1.99
CA GLU A 41 24.40 18.55 1.34
C GLU A 41 23.90 17.49 2.34
N ALA A 42 24.46 17.45 3.55
CA ALA A 42 24.02 16.53 4.59
C ALA A 42 22.58 16.81 5.05
N LYS A 43 22.18 18.08 5.15
CA LYS A 43 20.80 18.47 5.47
C LYS A 43 19.83 18.06 4.37
N LEU A 44 20.17 18.33 3.11
CA LEU A 44 19.38 17.95 1.94
C LEU A 44 19.12 16.44 1.92
N LEU A 45 20.16 15.63 2.13
CA LEU A 45 20.02 14.18 2.23
C LEU A 45 19.10 13.76 3.39
N SER A 46 19.22 14.41 4.54
CA SER A 46 18.37 14.14 5.72
C SER A 46 16.90 14.49 5.46
N PHE A 47 16.63 15.62 4.79
CA PHE A 47 15.27 16.00 4.41
C PHE A 47 14.68 15.07 3.34
N GLN A 48 15.49 14.61 2.38
CA GLN A 48 15.07 13.64 1.38
C GLN A 48 14.74 12.26 2.00
N ASP A 49 15.56 11.79 2.95
CA ASP A 49 15.26 10.55 3.72
C ASP A 49 13.96 10.71 4.52
N LEU A 50 13.81 11.83 5.23
CA LEU A 50 12.59 12.14 5.97
C LEU A 50 11.38 12.16 5.03
N LYS A 51 11.46 12.80 3.85
CA LYS A 51 10.39 12.81 2.85
C LYS A 51 10.01 11.39 2.42
N GLY A 52 10.98 10.53 2.16
CA GLY A 52 10.75 9.12 1.81
C GLY A 52 10.03 8.35 2.93
N ARG A 53 10.45 8.53 4.18
CA ARG A 53 9.82 7.91 5.36
C ARG A 53 8.39 8.41 5.58
N LEU A 54 8.16 9.72 5.42
CA LEU A 54 6.83 10.32 5.51
C LEU A 54 5.89 9.77 4.42
N GLN A 55 6.38 9.56 3.20
CA GLN A 55 5.60 8.96 2.11
C GLN A 55 5.22 7.50 2.41
N THR A 56 6.16 6.71 2.93
CA THR A 56 5.89 5.32 3.36
C THR A 56 4.82 5.30 4.46
N PHE A 57 4.98 6.10 5.51
CA PHE A 57 4.02 6.17 6.59
C PHE A 57 2.66 6.69 6.12
N LYS A 58 2.63 7.69 5.23
CA LYS A 58 1.40 8.18 4.58
C LYS A 58 0.64 7.06 3.88
N GLY A 59 1.33 6.10 3.24
CA GLY A 59 0.69 4.93 2.62
C GLY A 59 -0.03 4.04 3.64
N ILE A 60 0.62 3.75 4.77
CA ILE A 60 0.04 2.99 5.88
C ILE A 60 -1.20 3.71 6.43
N VAL A 61 -1.04 4.99 6.73
CA VAL A 61 -2.10 5.84 7.28
C VAL A 61 -3.29 5.98 6.33
N THR A 62 -3.05 6.15 5.02
CA THR A 62 -4.11 6.24 4.01
C THR A 62 -4.93 4.96 3.95
N THR A 63 -4.26 3.80 4.05
CA THR A 63 -4.94 2.50 4.10
C THR A 63 -5.81 2.41 5.35
N LEU A 64 -5.26 2.73 6.52
CA LEU A 64 -6.01 2.70 7.79
C LEU A 64 -7.15 3.74 7.85
N ASN A 65 -7.10 4.81 7.06
CA ASN A 65 -8.13 5.85 7.06
C ASN A 65 -9.47 5.42 6.43
N SER A 66 -9.60 4.17 5.97
CA SER A 66 -10.83 3.64 5.39
C SER A 66 -11.60 2.79 6.40
N GLU A 67 -12.86 3.16 6.68
CA GLU A 67 -13.76 2.41 7.57
C GLU A 67 -13.93 0.95 7.10
N ALA A 68 -13.91 0.71 5.79
CA ALA A 68 -14.01 -0.63 5.21
C ALA A 68 -12.89 -1.58 5.67
N GLU A 69 -11.73 -1.04 6.06
CA GLU A 69 -10.62 -1.84 6.59
C GLU A 69 -10.91 -2.41 7.98
N PHE A 70 -11.89 -1.85 8.69
CA PHE A 70 -12.36 -2.31 10.00
C PHE A 70 -13.65 -3.15 9.91
N LEU A 71 -14.22 -3.28 8.71
CA LEU A 71 -15.39 -4.12 8.44
C LEU A 71 -14.98 -5.53 7.98
N SER A 72 -13.73 -5.94 8.20
CA SER A 72 -13.33 -7.32 7.99
C SER A 72 -14.13 -8.22 8.91
N THR A 73 -14.77 -9.21 8.32
CA THR A 73 -15.47 -10.26 9.04
C THR A 73 -14.74 -11.56 8.85
N GLN A 74 -14.79 -12.40 9.85
CA GLN A 74 -14.36 -13.78 9.81
C GLN A 74 -15.58 -14.64 10.08
N GLY A 75 -15.55 -15.88 9.60
CA GLY A 75 -16.45 -16.87 10.13
C GLY A 75 -15.75 -18.15 10.54
N ASP A 76 -16.32 -18.76 11.55
CA ASP A 76 -15.87 -19.99 12.16
C ASP A 76 -16.99 -21.02 12.07
N PHE A 77 -16.61 -22.28 11.83
CA PHE A 77 -17.52 -23.39 11.92
C PHE A 77 -17.18 -24.27 13.12
N SER A 78 -18.12 -24.34 14.06
CA SER A 78 -18.04 -25.23 15.21
C SER A 78 -18.83 -26.51 14.94
N ASN A 79 -18.14 -27.65 14.83
CA ASN A 79 -18.78 -28.96 14.67
C ASN A 79 -19.51 -29.36 15.97
N ASN A 80 -20.78 -29.76 15.86
CA ASN A 80 -21.55 -30.24 17.03
C ASN A 80 -21.02 -31.57 17.59
N ASN A 81 -20.20 -32.29 16.82
CA ASN A 81 -19.54 -33.51 17.27
C ASN A 81 -18.04 -33.25 17.49
N SER A 82 -17.65 -32.98 18.74
CA SER A 82 -16.25 -32.73 19.13
C SER A 82 -15.27 -33.88 18.83
N LEU A 83 -15.77 -35.09 18.52
CA LEU A 83 -14.94 -36.23 18.13
C LEU A 83 -14.78 -36.36 16.60
N ASP A 84 -15.55 -35.60 15.84
CA ASP A 84 -15.48 -35.58 14.38
C ASP A 84 -14.59 -34.44 13.91
N SER A 85 -13.37 -34.79 13.49
CA SER A 85 -12.42 -33.85 12.92
C SER A 85 -12.67 -33.54 11.45
N ASN A 86 -13.72 -34.11 10.83
CA ASN A 86 -14.05 -33.74 9.46
C ASN A 86 -14.54 -32.29 9.42
N SER A 87 -13.95 -31.53 8.51
CA SER A 87 -14.49 -30.24 8.08
C SER A 87 -15.81 -30.52 7.35
N VAL A 88 -16.93 -30.11 7.97
CA VAL A 88 -18.28 -30.22 7.38
C VAL A 88 -18.44 -29.13 6.33
N VAL A 89 -17.97 -27.92 6.65
CA VAL A 89 -18.01 -26.75 5.81
C VAL A 89 -16.76 -25.92 6.05
N SER A 90 -16.17 -25.41 4.99
CA SER A 90 -15.27 -24.26 5.05
C SER A 90 -16.03 -23.03 4.55
N LEU A 91 -15.71 -21.87 5.10
CA LEU A 91 -16.42 -20.65 4.77
C LEU A 91 -15.46 -19.47 4.63
N SER A 92 -15.83 -18.54 3.77
CA SER A 92 -15.15 -17.25 3.64
C SER A 92 -16.17 -16.12 3.61
N THR A 93 -15.74 -14.96 4.04
CA THR A 93 -16.58 -13.79 4.28
C THR A 93 -16.05 -12.59 3.50
N SER A 94 -16.90 -11.59 3.32
CA SER A 94 -16.58 -10.30 2.72
C SER A 94 -17.01 -9.17 3.65
N SER A 95 -16.62 -7.93 3.34
CA SER A 95 -17.00 -6.75 4.11
C SER A 95 -18.52 -6.48 4.17
N GLN A 96 -19.33 -7.21 3.41
CA GLN A 96 -20.80 -7.14 3.45
C GLN A 96 -21.42 -8.16 4.41
N ALA A 97 -20.66 -9.14 4.90
CA ALA A 97 -21.18 -10.10 5.85
C ALA A 97 -21.52 -9.41 7.17
N SER A 98 -22.69 -9.71 7.72
CA SER A 98 -23.11 -9.21 9.04
C SER A 98 -22.80 -10.25 10.10
N SER A 99 -22.36 -9.80 11.28
CA SER A 99 -22.12 -10.69 12.43
C SER A 99 -23.40 -11.41 12.84
N GLY A 100 -23.30 -12.69 13.17
CA GLY A 100 -24.43 -13.53 13.50
C GLY A 100 -24.07 -15.01 13.63
N THR A 101 -24.96 -15.79 14.24
CA THR A 101 -24.79 -17.24 14.38
C THR A 101 -25.88 -17.97 13.64
N PHE A 102 -25.51 -18.98 12.85
CA PHE A 102 -26.42 -19.77 12.03
C PHE A 102 -26.22 -21.26 12.33
N SER A 103 -27.31 -21.97 12.60
CA SER A 103 -27.31 -23.42 12.74
C SER A 103 -27.29 -24.08 11.37
N LEU A 104 -26.24 -24.83 11.05
CA LEU A 104 -26.07 -25.54 9.78
C LEU A 104 -26.19 -27.06 9.97
N THR A 105 -26.94 -27.72 9.09
CA THR A 105 -26.97 -29.19 8.97
C THR A 105 -26.88 -29.59 7.52
N VAL A 106 -25.78 -30.25 7.14
CA VAL A 106 -25.54 -30.76 5.79
C VAL A 106 -26.01 -32.21 5.71
N ASN A 107 -27.08 -32.45 4.94
CA ASN A 107 -27.65 -33.79 4.78
C ASN A 107 -26.95 -34.58 3.66
N SER A 108 -26.71 -33.91 2.53
CA SER A 108 -26.05 -34.52 1.37
C SER A 108 -25.30 -33.48 0.55
N LEU A 109 -24.16 -33.87 0.00
CA LEU A 109 -23.39 -33.03 -0.93
C LEU A 109 -23.89 -33.17 -2.35
N ALA A 110 -23.66 -32.13 -3.16
CA ALA A 110 -23.83 -32.22 -4.60
C ALA A 110 -22.80 -33.19 -5.19
N ARG A 111 -23.25 -34.07 -6.09
CA ARG A 111 -22.38 -35.00 -6.85
C ARG A 111 -22.70 -34.91 -8.33
N GLU A 112 -21.67 -35.12 -9.14
CA GLU A 112 -21.73 -35.33 -10.58
C GLU A 112 -22.24 -36.75 -10.91
N SER A 113 -22.76 -36.94 -12.13
CA SER A 113 -23.07 -38.29 -12.62
C SER A 113 -21.80 -38.97 -13.14
N LYS A 114 -21.69 -40.28 -12.91
CA LYS A 114 -20.65 -41.15 -13.46
C LYS A 114 -21.24 -42.40 -14.08
N LEU A 115 -20.84 -42.65 -15.32
CA LEU A 115 -21.22 -43.80 -16.11
C LEU A 115 -19.96 -44.58 -16.46
N VAL A 116 -20.04 -45.91 -16.41
CA VAL A 116 -18.92 -46.79 -16.74
C VAL A 116 -19.38 -47.83 -17.75
N SER A 117 -18.60 -48.00 -18.82
CA SER A 117 -18.90 -48.97 -19.85
C SER A 117 -18.72 -50.42 -19.38
N GLU A 118 -19.23 -51.35 -20.19
CA GLU A 118 -18.74 -52.73 -20.19
C GLU A 118 -17.22 -52.80 -20.45
N GLY A 119 -16.63 -53.97 -20.19
CA GLY A 119 -15.19 -54.18 -20.31
C GLY A 119 -14.77 -54.51 -21.74
N PHE A 120 -13.63 -53.96 -22.16
CA PHE A 120 -12.98 -54.17 -23.46
C PHE A 120 -11.56 -54.71 -23.28
N ALA A 121 -11.06 -55.45 -24.29
CA ALA A 121 -9.72 -56.03 -24.27
C ALA A 121 -8.61 -54.97 -24.31
N SER A 122 -8.80 -53.89 -25.09
CA SER A 122 -7.85 -52.77 -25.22
C SER A 122 -8.56 -51.46 -25.59
N THR A 123 -7.83 -50.33 -25.51
CA THR A 123 -8.30 -49.02 -25.98
C THR A 123 -8.50 -48.93 -27.50
N SER A 124 -7.86 -49.82 -28.26
CA SER A 124 -7.98 -49.93 -29.72
C SER A 124 -9.05 -50.94 -30.16
N THR A 125 -9.80 -51.52 -29.23
CA THR A 125 -10.90 -52.45 -29.55
C THR A 125 -11.90 -51.75 -30.46
N SER A 126 -12.23 -52.39 -31.59
CA SER A 126 -13.24 -51.87 -32.52
C SER A 126 -14.60 -51.91 -31.86
N ILE A 127 -15.36 -50.83 -32.02
CA ILE A 127 -16.78 -50.74 -31.64
C ILE A 127 -17.64 -50.65 -32.90
N ASP A 128 -18.92 -51.00 -32.77
CA ASP A 128 -19.86 -50.91 -33.88
C ASP A 128 -20.09 -49.45 -34.29
N GLN A 129 -20.30 -49.25 -35.60
CA GLN A 129 -20.61 -47.93 -36.16
C GLN A 129 -22.08 -47.58 -35.93
N GLY A 130 -22.37 -46.29 -35.82
CA GLY A 130 -23.73 -45.80 -35.57
C GLY A 130 -23.73 -44.43 -34.91
N THR A 131 -24.81 -44.12 -34.19
CA THR A 131 -24.96 -42.83 -33.49
C THR A 131 -25.22 -43.02 -32.01
N LEU A 132 -24.50 -42.24 -31.20
CA LEU A 132 -24.61 -42.16 -29.75
C LEU A 132 -25.13 -40.77 -29.38
N SER A 133 -26.31 -40.67 -28.78
CA SER A 133 -26.80 -39.41 -28.21
C SER A 133 -26.27 -39.26 -26.79
N LEU A 134 -25.41 -38.27 -26.58
CA LEU A 134 -24.88 -37.90 -25.27
C LEU A 134 -25.63 -36.66 -24.77
N GLY A 135 -26.22 -36.75 -23.58
CA GLY A 135 -26.89 -35.65 -22.91
C GLY A 135 -26.19 -35.24 -21.62
N VAL A 136 -26.22 -33.94 -21.32
CA VAL A 136 -25.88 -33.38 -20.01
C VAL A 136 -26.97 -32.38 -19.65
N GLY A 137 -27.81 -32.72 -18.68
CA GLY A 137 -28.98 -31.91 -18.34
C GLY A 137 -29.92 -31.72 -19.54
N ALA A 138 -30.17 -30.47 -19.90
CA ALA A 138 -31.02 -30.10 -21.05
C ALA A 138 -30.30 -30.10 -22.41
N SER A 139 -28.97 -30.21 -22.43
CA SER A 139 -28.17 -30.17 -23.65
C SER A 139 -27.88 -31.59 -24.14
N SER A 140 -28.01 -31.84 -25.44
CA SER A 140 -27.70 -33.14 -26.04
C SER A 140 -26.95 -32.99 -27.36
N VAL A 141 -25.96 -33.86 -27.59
CA VAL A 141 -25.18 -33.94 -28.83
C VAL A 141 -25.22 -35.38 -29.33
N THR A 142 -25.46 -35.55 -30.62
CA THR A 142 -25.30 -36.84 -31.28
C THR A 142 -23.88 -37.00 -31.79
N ILE A 143 -23.18 -38.01 -31.27
CA ILE A 143 -21.85 -38.43 -31.69
C ILE A 143 -22.01 -39.52 -32.75
N THR A 144 -21.48 -39.26 -33.96
CA THR A 144 -21.42 -40.27 -35.03
C THR A 144 -20.13 -41.07 -34.91
N ILE A 145 -20.28 -42.39 -34.92
CA ILE A 145 -19.19 -43.35 -34.90
C ILE A 145 -19.12 -44.00 -36.28
N ASP A 146 -18.07 -43.70 -37.02
CA ASP A 146 -17.80 -44.19 -38.38
C ASP A 146 -16.40 -44.82 -38.45
N SER A 147 -15.96 -45.19 -39.66
CA SER A 147 -14.66 -45.83 -39.87
C SER A 147 -13.44 -44.99 -39.44
N THR A 148 -13.60 -43.71 -39.14
CA THR A 148 -12.52 -42.81 -38.71
C THR A 148 -12.33 -42.79 -37.19
N ASN A 149 -13.34 -43.19 -36.42
CA ASN A 149 -13.34 -43.12 -34.95
C ASN A 149 -13.98 -44.34 -34.25
N ASN A 150 -14.21 -45.45 -34.95
CA ASN A 150 -14.81 -46.70 -34.44
C ASN A 150 -13.90 -47.54 -33.51
N THR A 151 -13.15 -46.89 -32.64
CA THR A 151 -12.39 -47.53 -31.56
C THR A 151 -12.82 -46.96 -30.22
N LEU A 152 -12.54 -47.67 -29.13
CA LEU A 152 -12.85 -47.17 -27.79
C LEU A 152 -12.15 -45.82 -27.48
N ASP A 153 -10.92 -45.62 -27.97
CA ASP A 153 -10.22 -44.34 -27.90
C ASP A 153 -10.81 -43.27 -28.82
N GLY A 154 -11.24 -43.65 -30.02
CA GLY A 154 -11.97 -42.75 -30.93
C GLY A 154 -13.27 -42.23 -30.29
N LEU A 155 -14.03 -43.11 -29.63
CA LEU A 155 -15.22 -42.73 -28.86
C LEU A 155 -14.88 -41.82 -27.67
N ARG A 156 -13.84 -42.16 -26.89
CA ARG A 156 -13.38 -41.30 -25.79
C ARG A 156 -13.04 -39.89 -26.27
N LEU A 157 -12.32 -39.77 -27.38
CA LEU A 157 -11.98 -38.48 -27.99
C LEU A 157 -13.23 -37.75 -28.49
N ALA A 158 -14.14 -38.46 -29.15
CA ALA A 158 -15.40 -37.88 -29.63
C ALA A 158 -16.27 -37.35 -28.48
N ILE A 159 -16.33 -38.04 -27.35
CA ILE A 159 -17.02 -37.57 -26.13
C ILE A 159 -16.35 -36.33 -25.55
N ASN A 160 -15.02 -36.36 -25.37
CA ASN A 160 -14.28 -35.21 -24.84
C ASN A 160 -14.34 -33.99 -25.77
N ASN A 161 -14.51 -34.20 -27.08
CA ASN A 161 -14.63 -33.14 -28.08
C ASN A 161 -16.09 -32.78 -28.41
N SER A 162 -17.08 -33.32 -27.67
CA SER A 162 -18.51 -33.05 -27.90
C SER A 162 -18.92 -31.61 -27.55
N GLY A 163 -18.09 -30.88 -26.79
CA GLY A 163 -18.40 -29.55 -26.28
C GLY A 163 -19.38 -29.53 -25.09
N LEU A 164 -19.82 -30.70 -24.62
CA LEU A 164 -20.63 -30.86 -23.42
C LEU A 164 -19.77 -30.89 -22.15
N ASP A 165 -20.39 -30.58 -21.00
CA ASP A 165 -19.79 -30.57 -19.67
C ASP A 165 -19.51 -31.99 -19.13
N VAL A 166 -18.72 -32.78 -19.87
CA VAL A 166 -18.31 -34.15 -19.52
C VAL A 166 -16.83 -34.39 -19.75
N LYS A 167 -16.28 -35.41 -19.09
CA LYS A 167 -14.97 -35.99 -19.40
C LYS A 167 -15.06 -37.50 -19.52
N ALA A 168 -14.37 -38.05 -20.51
CA ALA A 168 -14.23 -39.48 -20.72
C ALA A 168 -12.78 -39.93 -20.51
N SER A 169 -12.58 -40.97 -19.72
CA SER A 169 -11.28 -41.55 -19.39
C SER A 169 -11.33 -43.08 -19.33
N PHE A 170 -10.16 -43.72 -19.31
CA PHE A 170 -10.07 -45.16 -19.15
C PHE A 170 -9.83 -45.54 -17.70
N ILE A 171 -10.51 -46.60 -17.27
CA ILE A 171 -10.26 -47.30 -16.00
C ILE A 171 -9.80 -48.70 -16.36
N ASN A 172 -8.69 -49.14 -15.76
CA ASN A 172 -8.27 -50.54 -15.81
C ASN A 172 -8.79 -51.25 -14.57
N ASP A 173 -9.68 -52.23 -14.74
CA ASP A 173 -10.30 -52.97 -13.63
C ASP A 173 -9.54 -54.25 -13.23
N GLY A 174 -8.45 -54.58 -13.94
CA GLY A 174 -7.62 -55.76 -13.68
C GLY A 174 -8.19 -57.09 -14.19
N SER A 175 -9.28 -57.09 -14.97
CA SER A 175 -9.83 -58.28 -15.60
C SER A 175 -8.84 -58.94 -16.57
N SER A 176 -8.74 -60.27 -16.54
CA SER A 176 -7.78 -61.03 -17.36
C SER A 176 -8.12 -61.04 -18.85
N THR A 177 -9.37 -60.78 -19.21
CA THR A 177 -9.85 -60.86 -20.61
C THR A 177 -10.27 -59.48 -21.15
N ASN A 178 -10.89 -58.63 -20.32
CA ASN A 178 -11.43 -57.32 -20.72
C ASN A 178 -11.13 -56.24 -19.67
N PRO A 179 -9.87 -55.82 -19.50
CA PRO A 179 -9.45 -54.94 -18.41
C PRO A 179 -9.89 -53.48 -18.57
N VAL A 180 -10.19 -53.02 -19.78
CA VAL A 180 -10.37 -51.59 -20.07
C VAL A 180 -11.85 -51.21 -20.02
N ARG A 181 -12.20 -50.21 -19.20
CA ARG A 181 -13.53 -49.59 -19.17
C ARG A 181 -13.44 -48.12 -19.52
N LEU A 182 -14.40 -47.63 -20.29
CA LEU A 182 -14.59 -46.21 -20.56
C LEU A 182 -15.48 -45.61 -19.47
N ALA A 183 -14.94 -44.71 -18.66
CA ALA A 183 -15.67 -43.97 -17.66
C ALA A 183 -15.99 -42.57 -18.18
N ILE A 184 -17.24 -42.14 -18.02
CA ILE A 184 -17.72 -40.81 -18.38
C ILE A 184 -18.21 -40.15 -17.10
N SER A 185 -17.72 -38.95 -16.81
CA SER A 185 -18.11 -38.15 -15.65
C SER A 185 -18.55 -36.77 -16.08
N GLY A 186 -19.63 -36.26 -15.50
CA GLY A 186 -19.99 -34.84 -15.62
C GLY A 186 -18.90 -33.95 -14.99
N THR A 187 -18.70 -32.74 -15.52
CA THR A 187 -17.78 -31.75 -14.91
C THR A 187 -18.46 -30.90 -13.85
N LYS A 188 -19.80 -30.96 -13.77
CA LYS A 188 -20.63 -30.22 -12.82
C LYS A 188 -21.50 -31.19 -12.02
N SER A 189 -21.70 -30.87 -10.75
CA SER A 189 -22.59 -31.60 -9.85
C SER A 189 -24.04 -31.10 -9.95
N GLY A 190 -24.98 -31.83 -9.35
CA GLY A 190 -26.39 -31.46 -9.30
C GLY A 190 -27.25 -32.18 -10.32
N VAL A 191 -28.52 -32.43 -9.95
CA VAL A 191 -29.47 -33.22 -10.78
C VAL A 191 -29.70 -32.62 -12.16
N GLY A 192 -29.58 -31.29 -12.29
CA GLY A 192 -29.70 -30.60 -13.58
C GLY A 192 -28.54 -30.84 -14.55
N ASN A 193 -27.46 -31.47 -14.10
CA ASN A 193 -26.26 -31.80 -14.89
C ASN A 193 -26.09 -33.33 -15.05
N GLU A 194 -27.18 -34.09 -14.91
CA GLU A 194 -27.18 -35.54 -15.12
C GLU A 194 -26.66 -35.89 -16.53
N VAL A 195 -25.75 -36.85 -16.59
CA VAL A 195 -25.22 -37.35 -17.85
C VAL A 195 -26.11 -38.49 -18.31
N THR A 196 -26.65 -38.38 -19.51
CA THR A 196 -27.50 -39.40 -20.11
C THR A 196 -26.90 -39.91 -21.40
N ILE A 197 -27.07 -41.20 -21.65
CA ILE A 197 -26.61 -41.81 -22.89
C ILE A 197 -27.82 -42.48 -23.53
N GLY A 198 -28.31 -41.89 -24.61
CA GLY A 198 -29.32 -42.47 -25.49
C GLY A 198 -28.64 -43.10 -26.69
N ILE A 199 -28.75 -44.41 -26.88
CA ILE A 199 -28.12 -45.08 -28.02
C ILE A 199 -29.17 -45.33 -29.10
N THR A 200 -28.96 -44.75 -30.27
CA THR A 200 -29.75 -45.03 -31.46
C THR A 200 -28.84 -45.65 -32.52
N GLY A 201 -28.45 -46.91 -32.31
CA GLY A 201 -27.89 -47.72 -33.39
C GLY A 201 -29.00 -48.17 -34.32
N PHE A 202 -29.02 -47.69 -35.57
CA PHE A 202 -29.89 -48.24 -36.61
C PHE A 202 -29.08 -49.23 -37.45
N LEU A 203 -29.13 -50.51 -37.09
CA LEU A 203 -28.64 -51.56 -37.96
C LEU A 203 -29.66 -51.71 -39.09
N PHE A 204 -29.29 -51.39 -40.33
CA PHE A 204 -30.15 -51.46 -41.52
C PHE A 204 -30.87 -52.81 -41.61
N GLY A 205 -32.10 -52.88 -41.08
CA GLY A 205 -32.97 -54.06 -41.11
C GLY A 205 -33.01 -54.98 -39.87
N ALA A 206 -32.32 -54.69 -38.76
CA ALA A 206 -32.24 -55.62 -37.61
C ALA A 206 -32.57 -55.02 -36.22
N GLY A 207 -33.30 -53.90 -36.18
CA GLY A 207 -33.72 -53.27 -34.92
C GLY A 207 -32.61 -52.51 -34.20
N SER A 208 -32.95 -51.87 -33.08
CA SER A 208 -32.03 -51.05 -32.29
C SER A 208 -31.13 -51.95 -31.44
N THR A 209 -29.81 -51.82 -31.59
CA THR A 209 -28.80 -52.47 -30.75
C THR A 209 -27.98 -51.41 -30.00
N ASN A 210 -27.62 -51.70 -28.74
CA ASN A 210 -26.75 -50.82 -27.96
C ASN A 210 -25.31 -50.97 -28.46
N LEU A 211 -24.72 -49.90 -29.02
CA LEU A 211 -23.32 -49.85 -29.49
C LEU A 211 -22.31 -50.11 -28.36
N VAL A 212 -22.54 -49.52 -27.18
CA VAL A 212 -21.74 -49.73 -25.95
C VAL A 212 -22.67 -49.62 -24.75
N ASN A 213 -22.65 -50.60 -23.85
CA ASN A 213 -23.47 -50.54 -22.64
C ASN A 213 -22.76 -49.74 -21.54
N PHE A 214 -23.48 -48.79 -20.94
CA PHE A 214 -23.02 -48.03 -19.77
C PHE A 214 -23.90 -48.32 -18.56
N THR A 215 -23.27 -48.45 -17.40
CA THR A 215 -23.93 -48.53 -16.10
C THR A 215 -23.63 -47.28 -15.31
N GLU A 216 -24.65 -46.65 -14.74
CA GLU A 216 -24.48 -45.52 -13.83
C GLU A 216 -23.93 -46.02 -12.49
N THR A 217 -22.76 -45.53 -12.09
CA THR A 217 -22.11 -45.87 -10.82
C THR A 217 -22.29 -44.79 -9.76
N GLN A 218 -22.64 -43.58 -10.19
CA GLN A 218 -22.95 -42.45 -9.31
C GLN A 218 -24.00 -41.58 -9.99
N SER A 219 -25.14 -41.38 -9.34
CA SER A 219 -26.17 -40.46 -9.80
C SER A 219 -25.80 -39.02 -9.49
N ALA A 220 -26.12 -38.11 -10.41
CA ALA A 220 -26.05 -36.68 -10.11
C ALA A 220 -27.04 -36.35 -9.00
N GLN A 221 -26.61 -35.60 -8.00
CA GLN A 221 -27.47 -35.16 -6.89
C GLN A 221 -27.14 -33.73 -6.51
N ASN A 222 -28.14 -32.99 -6.04
CA ASN A 222 -27.95 -31.65 -5.48
C ASN A 222 -27.44 -31.74 -4.04
N ALA A 223 -26.75 -30.68 -3.60
CA ALA A 223 -26.49 -30.46 -2.19
C ALA A 223 -27.82 -30.15 -1.50
N ASN A 224 -28.05 -30.76 -0.33
CA ASN A 224 -29.20 -30.52 0.51
C ASN A 224 -28.73 -30.27 1.94
N PHE A 225 -29.09 -29.12 2.48
CA PHE A 225 -28.71 -28.70 3.82
C PHE A 225 -29.79 -27.82 4.44
N ILE A 226 -29.72 -27.64 5.75
CA ILE A 226 -30.65 -26.83 6.53
C ILE A 226 -29.83 -25.71 7.18
N LEU A 227 -30.28 -24.46 6.99
CA LEU A 227 -29.73 -23.30 7.67
C LEU A 227 -30.84 -22.64 8.50
N ASP A 228 -30.67 -22.55 9.82
CA ASP A 228 -31.68 -22.01 10.76
C ASP A 228 -33.10 -22.59 10.56
N GLY A 229 -33.17 -23.89 10.26
CA GLY A 229 -34.43 -24.60 10.01
C GLY A 229 -34.98 -24.46 8.59
N VAL A 230 -34.37 -23.65 7.72
CA VAL A 230 -34.74 -23.52 6.30
C VAL A 230 -34.01 -24.58 5.48
N SER A 231 -34.76 -25.46 4.80
CA SER A 231 -34.18 -26.45 3.88
C SER A 231 -33.79 -25.80 2.56
N ILE A 232 -32.53 -25.95 2.17
CA ILE A 232 -31.92 -25.34 0.99
C ILE A 232 -31.35 -26.43 0.09
N THR A 233 -31.59 -26.28 -1.22
CA THR A 233 -31.07 -27.19 -2.25
C THR A 233 -30.26 -26.42 -3.27
N LYS A 234 -29.02 -26.86 -3.54
CA LYS A 234 -28.09 -26.20 -4.47
C LYS A 234 -27.48 -27.23 -5.42
N SER A 235 -27.18 -26.81 -6.65
CA SER A 235 -26.57 -27.69 -7.66
C SER A 235 -25.10 -27.99 -7.39
N GLY A 236 -24.39 -27.12 -6.66
CA GLY A 236 -22.98 -27.27 -6.30
C GLY A 236 -22.72 -27.26 -4.79
N ASN A 237 -21.47 -27.51 -4.41
CA ASN A 237 -21.02 -27.47 -3.02
C ASN A 237 -20.43 -26.11 -2.60
N VAL A 238 -20.19 -25.20 -3.55
CA VAL A 238 -19.76 -23.81 -3.28
C VAL A 238 -20.97 -22.90 -3.43
N ILE A 239 -21.33 -22.20 -2.36
CA ILE A 239 -22.62 -21.54 -2.20
C ILE A 239 -22.39 -20.13 -1.70
N SER A 240 -22.75 -19.12 -2.49
CA SER A 240 -22.45 -17.70 -2.20
C SER A 240 -23.70 -16.83 -2.04
N ASP A 241 -24.89 -17.42 -2.05
CA ASP A 241 -26.18 -16.73 -2.20
C ASP A 241 -27.19 -17.10 -1.11
N VAL A 242 -26.70 -17.61 0.03
CA VAL A 242 -27.54 -18.05 1.16
C VAL A 242 -27.39 -17.11 2.34
N ILE A 243 -26.16 -16.69 2.65
CA ILE A 243 -25.88 -15.65 3.63
C ILE A 243 -25.17 -14.55 2.87
N ASP A 244 -25.72 -13.33 2.91
CA ASP A 244 -25.14 -12.19 2.21
C ASP A 244 -23.69 -11.97 2.65
N GLY A 245 -22.82 -11.76 1.66
CA GLY A 245 -21.39 -11.56 1.89
C GLY A 245 -20.61 -12.79 2.35
N THR A 246 -21.19 -14.01 2.33
CA THR A 246 -20.51 -15.25 2.74
C THR A 246 -20.51 -16.30 1.62
N ILE A 247 -19.41 -17.04 1.51
CA ILE A 247 -19.29 -18.23 0.65
C ILE A 247 -19.13 -19.45 1.54
N LEU A 248 -20.05 -20.40 1.44
CA LEU A 248 -20.01 -21.70 2.11
C LEU A 248 -19.54 -22.77 1.13
N THR A 249 -18.53 -23.54 1.51
CA THR A 249 -18.03 -24.70 0.75
C THR A 249 -18.30 -25.97 1.56
N LEU A 250 -19.28 -26.75 1.11
CA LEU A 250 -19.66 -28.01 1.76
C LEU A 250 -18.64 -29.10 1.44
N GLU A 251 -18.09 -29.73 2.48
CA GLU A 251 -17.02 -30.73 2.36
C GLU A 251 -17.46 -32.12 2.81
N SER A 252 -18.31 -32.19 3.85
CA SER A 252 -18.88 -33.45 4.31
C SER A 252 -20.29 -33.27 4.90
N ALA A 253 -21.01 -34.37 5.11
CA ALA A 253 -22.30 -34.35 5.79
C ALA A 253 -22.08 -34.25 7.30
N GLY A 254 -22.89 -33.46 8.00
CA GLY A 254 -22.69 -33.18 9.42
C GLY A 254 -23.56 -32.02 9.90
N SER A 255 -23.38 -31.62 11.16
CA SER A 255 -24.11 -30.49 11.75
C SER A 255 -23.20 -29.66 12.64
N GLY A 256 -23.41 -28.36 12.68
CA GLY A 256 -22.63 -27.44 13.50
C GLY A 256 -23.21 -26.03 13.49
N ILE A 257 -22.45 -25.10 14.05
CA ILE A 257 -22.80 -23.68 14.13
C ILE A 257 -21.79 -22.90 13.29
N VAL A 258 -22.31 -22.11 12.36
CA VAL A 258 -21.53 -21.09 11.66
C VAL A 258 -21.64 -19.80 12.47
N THR A 259 -20.52 -19.26 12.90
CA THR A 259 -20.45 -17.97 13.59
C THR A 259 -19.76 -16.99 12.67
N LEU A 260 -20.41 -15.86 12.37
CA LEU A 260 -19.82 -14.72 11.70
C LEU A 260 -19.56 -13.64 12.74
N SER A 261 -18.34 -13.13 12.78
CA SER A 261 -17.92 -12.06 13.69
C SER A 261 -16.98 -11.10 12.98
N SER A 262 -16.70 -9.96 13.60
CA SER A 262 -15.61 -9.09 13.16
C SER A 262 -14.28 -9.84 13.28
N ASP A 263 -13.45 -9.72 12.25
CA ASP A 263 -12.09 -10.24 12.25
C ASP A 263 -11.19 -9.27 13.02
N THR A 264 -11.18 -9.40 14.34
CA THR A 264 -10.41 -8.52 15.22
C THR A 264 -8.91 -8.69 15.06
N ASP A 265 -8.45 -9.85 14.59
CA ASP A 265 -7.02 -10.12 14.40
C ASP A 265 -6.48 -9.34 13.21
N THR A 266 -7.19 -9.38 12.08
CA THR A 266 -6.86 -8.53 10.91
C THR A 266 -6.88 -7.05 11.27
N ILE A 267 -7.81 -6.61 12.14
CA ILE A 267 -7.87 -5.21 12.60
C ILE A 267 -6.65 -4.86 13.47
N LYS A 268 -6.27 -5.73 14.42
CA LYS A 268 -5.07 -5.53 15.25
C LYS A 268 -3.80 -5.43 14.41
N GLU A 269 -3.63 -6.27 13.40
CA GLU A 269 -2.47 -6.22 12.50
C GLU A 269 -2.35 -4.85 11.80
N LYS A 270 -3.47 -4.27 11.37
CA LYS A 270 -3.50 -2.93 10.75
C LYS A 270 -3.17 -1.83 11.74
N ILE A 271 -3.70 -1.91 12.96
CA ILE A 271 -3.39 -0.96 14.05
C ILE A 271 -1.90 -1.07 14.44
N GLN A 272 -1.36 -2.28 14.55
CA GLN A 272 0.06 -2.53 14.80
C GLN A 272 0.93 -1.91 13.70
N SER A 273 0.56 -2.08 12.43
CA SER A 273 1.28 -1.48 11.30
C SER A 273 1.33 0.05 11.38
N TYR A 274 0.25 0.69 11.84
CA TYR A 274 0.22 2.13 12.09
C TYR A 274 1.13 2.53 13.26
N VAL A 275 1.10 1.78 14.37
CA VAL A 275 1.96 2.02 15.53
C VAL A 275 3.43 1.88 15.18
N ASP A 276 3.80 0.86 14.41
CA ASP A 276 5.17 0.62 13.96
C ASP A 276 5.65 1.75 13.05
N GLY A 277 4.85 2.14 12.06
CA GLY A 277 5.19 3.25 11.17
C GLY A 277 5.30 4.60 11.89
N PHE A 278 4.42 4.85 12.87
CA PHE A 278 4.47 6.04 13.72
C PHE A 278 5.75 6.05 14.57
N ASN A 279 6.10 4.92 15.18
CA ASN A 279 7.28 4.79 16.03
C ASN A 279 8.57 4.91 15.23
N GLU A 280 8.66 4.28 14.05
CA GLU A 280 9.81 4.43 13.16
C GLU A 280 10.04 5.90 12.80
N LEU A 281 8.98 6.63 12.46
CA LEU A 281 9.07 8.05 12.17
C LEU A 281 9.46 8.87 13.40
N MET A 282 8.85 8.62 14.56
CA MET A 282 9.16 9.34 15.80
C MET A 282 10.60 9.13 16.26
N VAL A 283 11.12 7.90 16.19
CA VAL A 283 12.52 7.59 16.49
C VAL A 283 13.44 8.35 15.53
N HIS A 284 13.16 8.31 14.23
CA HIS A 284 13.96 9.02 13.25
C HIS A 284 13.96 10.55 13.48
N LEU A 285 12.81 11.14 13.80
CA LEU A 285 12.71 12.57 14.15
C LEU A 285 13.51 12.90 15.42
N ASN A 286 13.48 12.03 16.43
CA ASN A 286 14.30 12.19 17.63
C ASN A 286 15.80 12.16 17.29
N ASP A 287 16.23 11.26 16.40
CA ASP A 287 17.64 11.13 15.97
C ASP A 287 18.09 12.37 15.20
N LEU A 288 17.27 12.89 14.29
CA LEU A 288 17.54 14.12 13.53
C LEU A 288 17.69 15.36 14.43
N LEU A 289 17.01 15.36 15.57
CA LEU A 289 17.01 16.45 16.56
C LEU A 289 17.95 16.19 17.76
N ALA A 290 18.72 15.10 17.75
CA ALA A 290 19.51 14.69 18.91
C ALA A 290 20.69 15.63 19.20
N LEU A 291 21.01 15.73 20.49
CA LEU A 291 22.24 16.32 21.02
C LEU A 291 22.95 15.28 21.87
N ASN A 292 24.15 14.88 21.46
CA ASN A 292 24.99 14.02 22.28
C ASN A 292 25.55 14.84 23.45
N ARG A 293 25.11 14.53 24.68
CA ARG A 293 25.51 15.29 25.88
C ARG A 293 26.97 15.06 26.29
N ASP A 294 27.57 13.97 25.85
CA ASP A 294 28.96 13.61 26.18
C ASP A 294 29.94 14.26 25.20
N THR A 295 29.66 14.19 23.88
CA THR A 295 30.51 14.79 22.85
C THR A 295 30.17 16.25 22.55
N GLN A 296 29.01 16.74 23.03
CA GLN A 296 28.42 18.03 22.67
C GLN A 296 28.16 18.20 21.17
N GLU A 297 28.08 17.09 20.43
CA GLU A 297 27.80 17.09 19.00
C GLU A 297 26.30 17.06 18.75
N THR A 298 25.87 17.91 17.81
CA THR A 298 24.48 18.02 17.36
C THR A 298 24.28 17.20 16.09
N SER A 299 23.10 16.59 15.95
CA SER A 299 22.66 16.04 14.67
C SER A 299 22.50 17.13 13.60
N VAL A 300 22.50 16.72 12.33
CA VAL A 300 22.50 17.60 11.16
C VAL A 300 21.32 18.59 11.14
N LEU A 301 20.16 18.17 11.64
CA LEU A 301 18.93 18.98 11.69
C LEU A 301 18.60 19.46 13.10
N PHE A 302 19.58 19.50 14.01
CA PHE A 302 19.36 19.99 15.37
C PHE A 302 18.76 21.40 15.36
N ALA A 303 17.71 21.59 16.16
CA ALA A 303 16.94 22.83 16.26
C ALA A 303 16.24 23.29 14.95
N ASN A 304 16.09 22.41 13.95
CA ASN A 304 15.24 22.74 12.79
C ASN A 304 13.77 22.83 13.21
N PHE A 305 13.13 23.97 12.94
CA PHE A 305 11.77 24.28 13.38
C PHE A 305 10.71 23.43 12.66
N THR A 306 10.93 23.12 11.39
CA THR A 306 10.01 22.29 10.58
C THR A 306 9.92 20.87 11.15
N VAL A 307 11.07 20.27 11.47
CA VAL A 307 11.15 18.93 12.09
C VAL A 307 10.56 18.94 13.52
N GLN A 308 10.82 19.98 14.30
CA GLN A 308 10.23 20.12 15.65
C GLN A 308 8.70 20.26 15.62
N ASN A 309 8.16 21.06 14.70
CA ASN A 309 6.71 21.20 14.55
C ASN A 309 6.06 19.90 14.10
N LEU A 310 6.67 19.19 13.15
CA LEU A 310 6.18 17.87 12.75
C LEU A 310 6.13 16.92 13.95
N GLN A 311 7.21 16.84 14.73
CA GLN A 311 7.26 16.01 15.92
C GLN A 311 6.14 16.37 16.91
N GLN A 312 5.91 17.66 17.15
CA GLN A 312 4.85 18.13 18.04
C GLN A 312 3.45 17.79 17.52
N GLN A 313 3.20 18.02 16.22
CA GLN A 313 1.91 17.71 15.58
C GLN A 313 1.59 16.21 15.60
N LEU A 314 2.58 15.35 15.38
CA LEU A 314 2.39 13.89 15.47
C LEU A 314 2.07 13.45 16.91
N ARG A 315 2.79 13.99 17.91
CA ARG A 315 2.51 13.71 19.32
C ARG A 315 1.10 14.16 19.72
N GLU A 316 0.69 15.34 19.26
CA GLU A 316 -0.67 15.87 19.48
C GLU A 316 -1.72 15.00 18.80
N SER A 317 -1.49 14.57 17.55
CA SER A 317 -2.40 13.68 16.82
C SER A 317 -2.68 12.39 17.59
N ALA A 318 -1.66 11.78 18.20
CA ALA A 318 -1.81 10.54 18.97
C ALA A 318 -2.43 10.74 20.37
N SER A 319 -2.31 11.94 20.96
CA SER A 319 -2.71 12.21 22.36
C SER A 319 -4.04 12.94 22.48
N ASN A 320 -4.47 13.63 21.41
CA ASN A 320 -5.68 14.44 21.43
C ASN A 320 -6.94 13.59 21.33
N GLN A 321 -8.04 14.19 21.77
CA GLN A 321 -9.38 13.61 21.63
C GLN A 321 -9.79 13.58 20.16
N VAL A 322 -10.32 12.45 19.71
CA VAL A 322 -10.95 12.31 18.39
C VAL A 322 -12.38 12.84 18.47
N VAL A 323 -12.66 13.89 17.71
CA VAL A 323 -13.98 14.54 17.71
C VAL A 323 -14.90 13.87 16.71
N GLY A 324 -16.18 13.70 17.07
CA GLY A 324 -17.24 13.23 16.16
C GLY A 324 -17.60 11.74 16.32
N VAL A 325 -16.88 11.01 17.16
CA VAL A 325 -17.15 9.59 17.46
C VAL A 325 -18.53 9.40 18.10
N SER A 326 -19.17 8.26 17.82
CA SER A 326 -20.52 7.93 18.30
C SER A 326 -20.55 6.98 19.52
N GLY A 327 -19.39 6.66 20.10
CA GLY A 327 -19.26 5.73 21.23
C GLY A 327 -18.51 6.30 22.45
N ASN A 328 -18.11 5.42 23.37
CA ASN A 328 -17.49 5.78 24.65
C ASN A 328 -15.98 6.06 24.54
N PHE A 329 -15.35 5.60 23.47
CA PHE A 329 -13.94 5.79 23.19
C PHE A 329 -13.75 7.05 22.35
N GLU A 330 -13.09 8.03 22.96
CA GLU A 330 -12.73 9.32 22.35
C GLU A 330 -11.21 9.53 22.30
N PHE A 331 -10.42 8.67 22.98
CA PHE A 331 -8.97 8.74 23.04
C PHE A 331 -8.34 7.37 22.71
N LEU A 332 -7.18 7.38 22.04
CA LEU A 332 -6.40 6.16 21.79
C LEU A 332 -5.97 5.45 23.08
N SER A 333 -5.74 6.20 24.16
CA SER A 333 -5.38 5.65 25.46
C SER A 333 -6.48 4.81 26.12
N GLN A 334 -7.75 5.00 25.73
CA GLN A 334 -8.87 4.20 26.24
C GLN A 334 -8.94 2.82 25.57
N ILE A 335 -8.31 2.64 24.42
CA ILE A 335 -8.25 1.38 23.67
C ILE A 335 -6.88 0.69 23.79
N GLY A 336 -6.10 1.05 24.82
CA GLY A 336 -4.81 0.42 25.09
C GLY A 336 -3.60 1.04 24.37
N ILE A 337 -3.77 2.10 23.58
CA ILE A 337 -2.66 2.73 22.85
C ILE A 337 -2.13 3.94 23.63
N ARG A 338 -0.92 3.81 24.17
CA ARG A 338 -0.35 4.77 25.13
C ARG A 338 0.89 5.45 24.56
N THR A 339 0.99 6.76 24.77
CA THR A 339 2.16 7.56 24.37
C THR A 339 3.21 7.57 25.47
N ALA A 340 4.46 7.29 25.12
CA ALA A 340 5.62 7.37 25.99
C ALA A 340 6.22 8.79 26.03
N SER A 341 7.16 9.03 26.96
CA SER A 341 7.78 10.35 27.15
C SER A 341 8.65 10.82 25.97
N ASP A 342 9.14 9.89 25.15
CA ASP A 342 9.86 10.17 23.90
C ASP A 342 8.91 10.44 22.71
N GLY A 343 7.60 10.33 22.94
CA GLY A 343 6.54 10.50 21.97
C GLY A 343 6.26 9.28 21.10
N THR A 344 6.92 8.14 21.31
CA THR A 344 6.50 6.87 20.71
C THR A 344 5.18 6.38 21.30
N ILE A 345 4.49 5.47 20.63
CA ILE A 345 3.25 4.85 21.09
C ILE A 345 3.40 3.33 21.23
N SER A 346 2.72 2.74 22.21
CA SER A 346 2.72 1.30 22.47
C SER A 346 1.30 0.76 22.53
N ILE A 347 1.11 -0.49 22.11
CA ILE A 347 -0.17 -1.21 22.21
C ILE A 347 -0.16 -2.09 23.45
N ASP A 348 -1.24 -2.03 24.23
CA ASP A 348 -1.62 -3.08 25.18
C ASP A 348 -2.63 -4.01 24.49
N ASP A 349 -2.19 -5.22 24.14
CA ASP A 349 -3.00 -6.20 23.40
C ASP A 349 -4.28 -6.61 24.16
N GLY A 350 -4.26 -6.58 25.50
CA GLY A 350 -5.41 -6.90 26.33
C GLY A 350 -6.48 -5.82 26.22
N ASP A 351 -6.10 -4.58 26.54
CA ASP A 351 -7.00 -3.42 26.46
C ASP A 351 -7.55 -3.23 25.03
N LEU A 352 -6.73 -3.45 24.00
CA LEU A 352 -7.17 -3.35 22.60
C LEU A 352 -8.15 -4.47 22.22
N SER A 353 -7.91 -5.70 22.69
CA SER A 353 -8.83 -6.82 22.45
C SER A 353 -10.19 -6.58 23.09
N ASP A 354 -10.20 -6.07 24.31
CA ASP A 354 -11.43 -5.76 25.04
C ASP A 354 -12.21 -4.64 24.35
N ALA A 355 -11.54 -3.57 23.91
CA ALA A 355 -12.17 -2.48 23.17
C ALA A 355 -12.77 -2.94 21.82
N LEU A 356 -12.07 -3.80 21.09
CA LEU A 356 -12.57 -4.38 19.84
C LEU A 356 -13.74 -5.34 20.08
N ALA A 357 -13.77 -6.05 21.20
CA ALA A 357 -14.91 -6.90 21.57
C ALA A 357 -16.14 -6.07 21.99
N GLU A 358 -15.93 -4.88 22.58
CA GLU A 358 -17.00 -3.98 23.00
C GLU A 358 -17.65 -3.24 21.81
N ASP A 359 -16.86 -2.53 21.01
CA ASP A 359 -17.38 -1.74 19.88
C ASP A 359 -16.32 -1.49 18.78
N VAL A 360 -16.27 -2.40 17.80
CA VAL A 360 -15.40 -2.26 16.61
C VAL A 360 -15.71 -0.98 15.83
N GLY A 361 -16.97 -0.53 15.79
CA GLY A 361 -17.37 0.67 15.07
C GLY A 361 -16.76 1.92 15.69
N ASN A 362 -16.82 2.04 17.02
CA ASN A 362 -16.19 3.16 17.71
C ASN A 362 -14.65 3.11 17.62
N VAL A 363 -14.03 1.92 17.71
CA VAL A 363 -12.58 1.78 17.47
C VAL A 363 -12.22 2.21 16.04
N SER A 364 -13.00 1.78 15.04
CA SER A 364 -12.80 2.20 13.65
C SER A 364 -12.84 3.72 13.49
N GLN A 365 -13.79 4.40 14.14
CA GLN A 365 -13.92 5.85 14.13
C GLN A 365 -12.74 6.58 14.80
N LEU A 366 -12.01 5.95 15.73
CA LEU A 366 -10.81 6.54 16.32
C LEU A 366 -9.65 6.63 15.33
N PHE A 367 -9.60 5.76 14.33
CA PHE A 367 -8.53 5.76 13.33
C PHE A 367 -8.98 6.34 12.00
N SER A 368 -10.09 5.83 11.46
CA SER A 368 -10.62 6.20 10.17
C SER A 368 -11.46 7.47 10.22
N SER A 369 -11.81 7.96 9.04
CA SER A 369 -12.75 9.07 8.92
C SER A 369 -14.11 8.61 8.46
N SER A 370 -15.14 9.24 9.01
CA SER A 370 -16.54 8.93 8.70
C SER A 370 -17.41 10.17 8.79
N GLY A 371 -18.57 10.12 8.12
CA GLY A 371 -19.60 11.14 8.19
C GLY A 371 -20.94 10.49 8.49
N SER A 372 -21.59 10.92 9.57
CA SER A 372 -22.92 10.45 9.94
C SER A 372 -23.94 11.58 9.85
N THR A 373 -25.21 11.23 9.63
CA THR A 373 -26.30 12.19 9.55
C THR A 373 -27.44 11.76 10.48
N THR A 374 -28.11 12.73 11.10
CA THR A 374 -29.25 12.43 11.99
C THR A 374 -30.59 12.39 11.25
N SER A 375 -30.65 12.86 10.00
CA SER A 375 -31.87 12.99 9.21
C SER A 375 -31.77 12.18 7.93
N SER A 376 -32.79 11.38 7.63
CA SER A 376 -32.88 10.61 6.38
C SER A 376 -33.06 11.49 5.13
N ALA A 377 -33.42 12.77 5.30
CA ALA A 377 -33.49 13.74 4.21
C ALA A 377 -32.11 14.22 3.75
N VAL A 378 -31.07 13.96 4.54
CA VAL A 378 -29.69 14.37 4.26
C VAL A 378 -28.85 13.12 4.01
N THR A 379 -28.01 13.17 2.97
CA THR A 379 -27.04 12.11 2.69
C THR A 379 -25.65 12.71 2.67
N PHE A 380 -24.77 12.26 3.56
CA PHE A 380 -23.36 12.62 3.52
C PHE A 380 -22.70 12.02 2.27
N ILE A 381 -21.86 12.80 1.58
CA ILE A 381 -21.16 12.37 0.36
C ILE A 381 -19.65 12.27 0.58
N GLY A 382 -19.07 13.22 1.30
CA GLY A 382 -17.64 13.27 1.55
C GLY A 382 -17.24 14.59 2.17
N PHE A 383 -15.99 14.71 2.60
CA PHE A 383 -15.40 15.96 3.03
C PHE A 383 -13.95 16.05 2.51
N THR A 384 -13.31 17.20 2.62
CA THR A 384 -11.89 17.37 2.26
C THR A 384 -11.04 17.72 3.49
N SER A 385 -9.72 17.79 3.34
CA SER A 385 -8.82 18.20 4.41
C SER A 385 -9.11 19.59 4.99
N ALA A 386 -9.84 20.44 4.25
CA ALA A 386 -10.29 21.76 4.70
C ALA A 386 -11.43 21.69 5.73
N THR A 387 -12.21 20.61 5.73
CA THR A 387 -13.36 20.45 6.63
C THR A 387 -12.87 20.17 8.04
N LYS A 388 -13.29 20.98 9.01
CA LYS A 388 -12.95 20.72 10.41
C LYS A 388 -13.76 19.54 10.95
N PRO A 389 -13.17 18.63 11.73
CA PRO A 389 -13.94 17.56 12.38
C PRO A 389 -14.93 18.14 13.38
N GLY A 390 -16.09 17.50 13.52
CA GLY A 390 -17.15 17.94 14.43
C GLY A 390 -18.54 17.95 13.81
N GLY A 391 -19.44 18.58 14.54
CA GLY A 391 -20.85 18.61 14.20
C GLY A 391 -21.26 19.85 13.41
N TYR A 392 -22.14 19.67 12.43
CA TYR A 392 -22.71 20.73 11.59
C TYR A 392 -24.22 20.62 11.55
N ASP A 393 -24.91 21.59 12.16
CA ASP A 393 -26.36 21.71 12.12
C ASP A 393 -26.79 22.23 10.75
N ILE A 394 -27.85 21.64 10.20
CA ILE A 394 -28.36 21.93 8.86
C ILE A 394 -29.76 22.51 8.98
N GLN A 395 -29.98 23.58 8.24
CA GLN A 395 -31.32 24.11 8.02
C GLN A 395 -31.47 24.54 6.56
N VAL A 396 -32.72 24.65 6.13
CA VAL A 396 -33.07 25.32 4.88
C VAL A 396 -33.85 26.58 5.23
N SER A 397 -33.46 27.70 4.62
CA SER A 397 -34.13 28.99 4.78
C SER A 397 -34.24 29.68 3.42
N GLY A 398 -35.45 30.00 3.00
CA GLY A 398 -35.72 30.54 1.66
C GLY A 398 -35.34 29.57 0.54
N GLY A 399 -35.43 28.26 0.78
CA GLY A 399 -35.03 27.22 -0.18
C GLY A 399 -33.52 27.07 -0.38
N VAL A 400 -32.70 27.72 0.46
CA VAL A 400 -31.24 27.61 0.44
C VAL A 400 -30.78 26.83 1.67
N PRO A 401 -30.08 25.69 1.51
CA PRO A 401 -29.45 24.99 2.61
C PRO A 401 -28.36 25.84 3.26
N GLN A 402 -28.28 25.80 4.58
CA GLN A 402 -27.29 26.51 5.37
C GLN A 402 -26.70 25.56 6.42
N LEU A 403 -25.44 25.78 6.74
CA LEU A 403 -24.68 25.01 7.73
C LEU A 403 -24.23 25.94 8.86
N ALA A 404 -24.25 25.42 10.09
CA ALA A 404 -23.65 26.05 11.25
C ALA A 404 -22.85 25.01 12.05
N THR A 405 -21.66 25.36 12.52
CA THR A 405 -20.94 24.52 13.49
C THR A 405 -21.83 24.30 14.71
N SER A 406 -21.91 23.07 15.22
CA SER A 406 -22.89 22.70 16.23
C SER A 406 -22.75 23.56 17.49
N GLY A 407 -23.87 24.15 17.92
CA GLY A 407 -23.91 25.13 19.01
C GLY A 407 -23.71 26.59 18.57
N SER A 408 -23.39 26.84 17.30
CA SER A 408 -23.44 28.18 16.70
C SER A 408 -24.87 28.56 16.31
N SER A 409 -25.21 29.84 16.44
CA SER A 409 -26.46 30.41 15.91
C SER A 409 -26.28 31.04 14.53
N THR A 410 -25.03 31.12 14.05
CA THR A 410 -24.69 31.73 12.77
C THR A 410 -24.66 30.66 11.68
N PHE A 411 -25.68 30.68 10.82
CA PHE A 411 -25.77 29.82 9.66
C PHE A 411 -25.18 30.51 8.42
N VAL A 412 -24.42 29.74 7.63
CA VAL A 412 -23.83 30.19 6.38
C VAL A 412 -24.40 29.37 5.23
N ASN A 413 -24.78 30.03 4.14
CA ASN A 413 -25.34 29.37 2.97
C ASN A 413 -24.36 28.34 2.40
N ALA A 414 -24.82 27.11 2.23
CA ALA A 414 -24.12 26.11 1.44
C ALA A 414 -24.18 26.49 -0.04
N THR A 415 -23.16 26.11 -0.80
CA THR A 415 -23.08 26.36 -2.25
C THR A 415 -23.38 25.07 -3.00
N GLY A 416 -24.24 25.12 -4.02
CA GLY A 416 -24.66 23.88 -4.68
C GLY A 416 -25.72 24.09 -5.74
N THR A 417 -26.01 23.02 -6.50
CA THR A 417 -27.10 22.99 -7.47
C THR A 417 -27.83 21.66 -7.44
N GLY A 418 -29.13 21.68 -7.71
CA GLY A 418 -29.99 20.51 -7.60
C GLY A 418 -30.06 20.02 -6.15
N ASN A 419 -29.64 18.78 -5.92
CA ASN A 419 -29.65 18.16 -4.60
C ASN A 419 -28.25 18.00 -4.01
N PHE A 420 -27.22 18.62 -4.59
CA PHE A 420 -25.83 18.52 -4.14
C PHE A 420 -25.34 19.87 -3.65
N TYR A 421 -24.87 19.90 -2.41
CA TYR A 421 -24.43 21.11 -1.72
C TYR A 421 -23.08 20.87 -1.03
N ALA A 422 -22.31 21.94 -0.96
CA ALA A 422 -21.01 22.02 -0.33
C ALA A 422 -20.99 23.12 0.74
N GLY A 423 -20.22 22.93 1.80
CA GLY A 423 -19.99 23.98 2.79
C GLY A 423 -19.29 25.19 2.18
N ALA A 424 -19.58 26.37 2.73
CA ALA A 424 -19.03 27.62 2.21
C ALA A 424 -17.52 27.74 2.45
N ALA A 425 -16.79 28.27 1.46
CA ALA A 425 -15.37 28.57 1.60
C ALA A 425 -15.10 29.58 2.73
N GLY A 426 -14.00 29.39 3.46
CA GLY A 426 -13.63 30.19 4.62
C GLY A 426 -14.42 29.88 5.90
N THR A 427 -15.22 28.80 5.91
CA THR A 427 -15.94 28.33 7.11
C THR A 427 -15.40 26.97 7.57
N ASP A 428 -15.71 26.57 8.79
CA ASP A 428 -15.34 25.24 9.31
C ASP A 428 -15.91 24.10 8.45
N SER A 429 -17.03 24.35 7.78
CA SER A 429 -17.69 23.40 6.88
C SER A 429 -17.08 23.34 5.47
N GLU A 430 -16.06 24.14 5.17
CA GLU A 430 -15.44 24.17 3.84
C GLU A 430 -15.02 22.76 3.40
N GLY A 431 -15.41 22.37 2.18
CA GLY A 431 -15.12 21.05 1.62
C GLY A 431 -16.09 19.93 2.03
N LEU A 432 -17.02 20.17 2.96
CA LEU A 432 -18.07 19.21 3.31
C LEU A 432 -19.08 19.12 2.17
N ASN A 433 -19.29 17.93 1.62
CA ASN A 433 -20.25 17.66 0.55
C ASN A 433 -21.39 16.78 1.05
N PHE A 434 -22.62 17.18 0.75
CA PHE A 434 -23.82 16.46 1.14
C PHE A 434 -24.93 16.61 0.11
N ARG A 435 -25.92 15.73 0.20
CA ARG A 435 -27.18 15.83 -0.54
C ARG A 435 -28.33 16.11 0.41
N ILE A 436 -29.31 16.85 -0.08
CA ILE A 436 -30.55 17.11 0.63
C ILE A 436 -31.73 16.85 -0.33
N SER A 437 -32.73 16.11 0.14
CA SER A 437 -33.83 15.63 -0.71
C SER A 437 -35.03 16.59 -0.77
N ASP A 438 -35.16 17.49 0.19
CA ASP A 438 -36.19 18.53 0.27
C ASP A 438 -35.56 19.88 0.61
N LEU A 439 -36.15 20.95 0.08
CA LEU A 439 -35.74 22.34 0.31
C LEU A 439 -36.86 23.17 0.96
N SER A 440 -37.81 22.50 1.61
CA SER A 440 -38.77 23.18 2.48
C SER A 440 -38.05 23.80 3.67
N ASP A 441 -38.44 25.01 4.07
CA ASP A 441 -37.79 25.71 5.17
C ASP A 441 -37.97 24.93 6.49
N GLY A 442 -36.87 24.76 7.22
CA GLY A 442 -36.87 23.97 8.45
C GLY A 442 -35.49 23.45 8.84
N SER A 443 -35.40 22.78 9.98
CA SER A 443 -34.19 22.09 10.42
C SER A 443 -34.13 20.69 9.81
N TYR A 444 -32.94 20.32 9.31
CA TYR A 444 -32.66 19.03 8.68
C TYR A 444 -31.69 18.18 9.52
N GLY A 445 -31.65 18.45 10.83
CA GLY A 445 -30.77 17.75 11.75
C GLY A 445 -29.31 18.15 11.57
N LYS A 446 -28.40 17.18 11.72
CA LYS A 446 -26.97 17.40 11.86
C LYS A 446 -26.17 16.41 11.02
N ILE A 447 -25.10 16.89 10.40
CA ILE A 447 -23.99 16.05 9.92
C ILE A 447 -22.90 16.06 11.00
N THR A 448 -22.41 14.89 11.40
CA THR A 448 -21.24 14.77 12.27
C THR A 448 -20.10 14.18 11.45
N ILE A 449 -18.99 14.90 11.41
CA ILE A 449 -17.75 14.48 10.75
C ILE A 449 -16.78 14.01 11.82
N THR A 450 -16.33 12.78 11.68
CA THR A 450 -15.28 12.19 12.48
C THR A 450 -14.00 12.15 11.66
N ALA A 451 -12.93 12.70 12.21
CA ALA A 451 -11.59 12.52 11.67
C ALA A 451 -10.76 11.78 12.71
N GLY A 452 -10.62 10.47 12.52
CA GLY A 452 -9.73 9.67 13.33
C GLY A 452 -8.27 10.06 13.17
N VAL A 453 -7.43 9.48 14.01
CA VAL A 453 -6.01 9.78 14.08
C VAL A 453 -5.30 9.51 12.76
N ALA A 454 -5.74 8.54 11.95
CA ALA A 454 -5.17 8.32 10.63
C ALA A 454 -5.49 9.48 9.68
N GLU A 455 -6.72 10.00 9.66
CA GLU A 455 -7.05 11.20 8.86
C GLU A 455 -6.26 12.42 9.31
N ILE A 456 -6.17 12.68 10.62
CA ILE A 456 -5.43 13.82 11.16
C ILE A 456 -3.95 13.72 10.77
N THR A 457 -3.37 12.54 10.95
CA THR A 457 -1.98 12.26 10.56
C THR A 457 -1.80 12.43 9.05
N ASN A 458 -2.72 11.93 8.23
CA ASN A 458 -2.67 12.08 6.78
C ASN A 458 -2.69 13.56 6.36
N ARG A 459 -3.48 14.41 7.02
CA ARG A 459 -3.49 15.86 6.78
C ARG A 459 -2.15 16.51 7.13
N ILE A 460 -1.58 16.18 8.28
CA ILE A 460 -0.25 16.67 8.71
C ILE A 460 0.80 16.30 7.66
N LEU A 461 0.88 15.02 7.29
CA LEU A 461 1.84 14.52 6.32
C LEU A 461 1.63 15.16 4.94
N SER A 462 0.37 15.29 4.50
CA SER A 462 0.05 15.87 3.21
C SER A 462 0.45 17.33 3.12
N ASN A 463 0.11 18.15 4.13
CA ASN A 463 0.49 19.56 4.17
C ASN A 463 2.01 19.74 4.20
N LEU A 464 2.73 18.84 4.86
CA LEU A 464 4.18 18.91 4.95
C LEU A 464 4.87 18.60 3.61
N THR A 465 4.37 17.61 2.88
CA THR A 465 4.98 17.11 1.64
C THR A 465 4.30 17.64 0.36
N ASP A 466 3.43 18.65 0.46
CA ASP A 466 2.66 19.15 -0.68
C ASP A 466 3.57 19.93 -1.63
N SER A 467 3.90 19.36 -2.80
CA SER A 467 4.70 20.07 -3.80
C SER A 467 3.90 21.13 -4.57
N SER A 468 2.56 21.09 -4.54
CA SER A 468 1.72 22.05 -5.26
C SER A 468 1.52 23.37 -4.52
N LEU A 469 1.61 23.32 -3.18
CA LEU A 469 1.49 24.47 -2.29
C LEU A 469 2.80 24.84 -1.59
N GLU A 470 3.92 24.24 -2.00
CA GLU A 470 5.24 24.44 -1.42
C GLU A 470 5.22 24.19 0.10
N GLY A 471 4.86 22.96 0.46
CA GLY A 471 4.78 22.48 1.84
C GLY A 471 6.10 22.72 2.59
N PRO A 472 6.07 22.90 3.92
CA PRO A 472 7.26 23.32 4.68
C PRO A 472 8.50 22.43 4.48
N LEU A 473 8.34 21.12 4.28
CA LEU A 473 9.48 20.25 4.01
C LEU A 473 10.02 20.42 2.57
N GLU A 474 9.14 20.68 1.61
CA GLU A 474 9.57 20.97 0.24
C GLU A 474 10.37 22.28 0.19
N SER A 475 9.89 23.30 0.90
CA SER A 475 10.59 24.58 1.02
C SER A 475 12.00 24.42 1.64
N GLU A 476 12.17 23.55 2.63
CA GLU A 476 13.49 23.24 3.21
C GLU A 476 14.41 22.50 2.22
N ILE A 477 13.86 21.59 1.42
CA ILE A 477 14.61 20.88 0.36
C ILE A 477 15.05 21.86 -0.72
N ASP A 478 14.15 22.73 -1.18
CA ASP A 478 14.44 23.73 -2.20
C ASP A 478 15.46 24.74 -1.69
N THR A 479 15.29 25.25 -0.47
CA THR A 479 16.24 26.18 0.17
C THR A 479 17.63 25.57 0.31
N ALA A 480 17.73 24.31 0.74
CA ALA A 480 19.01 23.62 0.83
C ALA A 480 19.65 23.42 -0.54
N THR A 481 18.85 23.09 -1.56
CA THR A 481 19.31 22.91 -2.94
C THR A 481 19.85 24.21 -3.52
N GLU A 482 19.13 25.32 -3.36
CA GLU A 482 19.57 26.65 -3.79
C GLU A 482 20.84 27.08 -3.04
N SER A 483 20.90 26.88 -1.72
CA SER A 483 22.08 27.21 -0.92
C SER A 483 23.33 26.45 -1.36
N ILE A 484 23.19 25.18 -1.76
CA ILE A 484 24.30 24.38 -2.31
C ILE A 484 24.78 25.00 -3.63
N GLN A 485 23.87 25.37 -4.53
CA GLN A 485 24.22 26.00 -5.80
C GLN A 485 24.94 27.34 -5.60
N ASP A 486 24.45 28.20 -4.70
CA ASP A 486 25.08 29.47 -4.36
C ASP A 486 26.51 29.28 -3.80
N PHE A 487 26.71 28.25 -2.97
CA PHE A 487 28.03 27.91 -2.46
C PHE A 487 28.95 27.35 -3.54
N GLU A 488 28.45 26.54 -4.48
CA GLU A 488 29.23 26.08 -5.63
C GLU A 488 29.69 27.24 -6.52
N GLU A 489 28.81 28.18 -6.84
CA GLU A 489 29.18 29.39 -7.59
C GLU A 489 30.23 30.22 -6.84
N THR A 490 30.04 30.40 -5.53
CA THR A 490 31.00 31.13 -4.69
C THR A 490 32.38 30.45 -4.64
N ILE A 491 32.41 29.12 -4.58
CA ILE A 491 33.67 28.36 -4.61
C ILE A 491 34.38 28.58 -5.94
N ILE A 492 33.67 28.48 -7.06
CA ILE A 492 34.22 28.72 -8.40
C ILE A 492 34.83 30.12 -8.51
N ASP A 493 34.10 31.16 -8.09
CA ASP A 493 34.59 32.54 -8.10
C ASP A 493 35.85 32.74 -7.24
N LEU A 494 35.90 32.10 -6.07
CA LEU A 494 37.05 32.18 -5.19
C LEU A 494 38.26 31.40 -5.74
N GLU A 495 38.04 30.25 -6.38
CA GLU A 495 39.07 29.46 -7.05
C GLU A 495 39.69 30.24 -8.21
N GLU A 496 38.88 30.89 -9.05
CA GLU A 496 39.37 31.74 -10.14
C GLU A 496 40.24 32.91 -9.61
N ARG A 497 39.79 33.56 -8.53
CA ARG A 497 40.57 34.62 -7.86
C ARG A 497 41.87 34.10 -7.25
N LEU A 498 41.86 32.88 -6.70
CA LEU A 498 43.05 32.24 -6.13
C LEU A 498 44.09 31.95 -7.21
N VAL A 499 43.65 31.49 -8.39
CA VAL A 499 44.53 31.28 -9.55
C VAL A 499 45.18 32.59 -9.98
N LEU A 500 44.40 33.68 -10.14
CA LEU A 500 44.96 34.99 -10.50
C LEU A 500 45.93 35.53 -9.44
N PHE A 501 45.68 35.25 -8.16
CA PHE A 501 46.57 35.62 -7.07
C PHE A 501 47.90 34.86 -7.13
N ASP A 502 47.86 33.54 -7.34
CA ASP A 502 49.07 32.72 -7.54
C ASP A 502 49.90 33.21 -8.74
N GLU A 503 49.23 33.47 -9.88
CA GLU A 503 49.90 34.01 -11.08
C GLU A 503 50.58 35.36 -10.80
N ASN A 504 49.89 36.30 -10.13
CA ASN A 504 50.46 37.61 -9.80
C ASN A 504 51.65 37.51 -8.84
N LEU A 505 51.55 36.63 -7.83
CA LEU A 505 52.66 36.37 -6.90
C LEU A 505 53.87 35.81 -7.66
N ARG A 506 53.67 34.79 -8.49
CA ARG A 506 54.73 34.20 -9.32
C ARG A 506 55.39 35.25 -10.21
N GLU A 507 54.62 36.14 -10.84
CA GLU A 507 55.16 37.23 -11.65
C GLU A 507 56.00 38.20 -10.80
N ARG A 508 55.50 38.65 -9.64
CA ARG A 508 56.22 39.56 -8.74
C ARG A 508 57.53 38.96 -8.24
N PHE A 509 57.51 37.71 -7.80
CA PHE A 509 58.71 37.02 -7.31
C PHE A 509 59.71 36.75 -8.44
N THR A 510 59.24 36.45 -9.65
CA THR A 510 60.09 36.34 -10.84
C THR A 510 60.79 37.68 -11.16
N ASN A 511 60.05 38.78 -11.16
CA ASN A 511 60.61 40.12 -11.38
C ASN A 511 61.62 40.54 -10.29
N LEU A 512 61.36 40.16 -9.05
CA LEU A 512 62.27 40.38 -7.92
C LEU A 512 63.58 39.59 -8.11
N GLU A 513 63.50 38.31 -8.49
CA GLU A 513 64.68 37.49 -8.81
C GLU A 513 65.51 38.07 -9.96
N VAL A 514 64.87 38.56 -11.02
CA VAL A 514 65.56 39.24 -12.14
C VAL A 514 66.27 40.51 -11.66
N THR A 515 65.60 41.30 -10.83
CA THR A 515 66.18 42.55 -10.28
C THR A 515 67.36 42.26 -9.36
N LEU A 516 67.24 41.26 -8.48
CA LEU A 516 68.33 40.82 -7.61
C LEU A 516 69.50 40.26 -8.41
N GLY A 517 69.25 39.47 -9.46
CA GLY A 517 70.30 39.01 -10.37
C GLY A 517 71.07 40.16 -11.03
N ARG A 518 70.38 41.22 -11.47
CA ARG A 518 71.02 42.44 -12.00
C ARG A 518 71.83 43.17 -10.94
N LEU A 519 71.30 43.32 -9.72
CA LEU A 519 72.01 43.98 -8.62
C LEU A 519 73.25 43.19 -8.17
N ASN A 520 73.16 41.87 -8.09
CA ASN A 520 74.31 41.00 -7.80
C ASN A 520 75.37 41.13 -8.90
N SER A 521 74.97 41.10 -10.17
CA SER A 521 75.89 41.33 -11.29
C SER A 521 76.58 42.70 -11.24
N GLN A 522 75.85 43.76 -10.87
CA GLN A 522 76.41 45.10 -10.68
C GLN A 522 77.36 45.17 -9.48
N LYS A 523 77.01 44.52 -8.36
CA LYS A 523 77.85 44.39 -7.18
C LYS A 523 79.15 43.67 -7.51
N ASP A 524 79.09 42.56 -8.24
CA ASP A 524 80.26 41.79 -8.65
C ASP A 524 81.15 42.60 -9.60
N ALA A 525 80.56 43.33 -10.56
CA ALA A 525 81.29 44.25 -11.44
C ALA A 525 81.96 45.39 -10.66
N PHE A 526 81.27 45.96 -9.66
CA PHE A 526 81.82 47.01 -8.79
C PHE A 526 82.93 46.46 -7.89
N SER A 527 82.76 45.26 -7.33
CA SER A 527 83.79 44.57 -6.53
C SER A 527 85.02 44.28 -7.37
N SER A 528 84.84 43.73 -8.57
CA SER A 528 85.93 43.50 -9.52
C SER A 528 86.66 44.79 -9.91
N SER A 529 85.92 45.89 -10.08
CA SER A 529 86.50 47.21 -10.34
C SER A 529 87.31 47.73 -9.15
N ILE A 530 86.79 47.58 -7.93
CA ILE A 530 87.51 47.94 -6.69
C ILE A 530 88.76 47.09 -6.52
N ASP A 531 88.68 45.78 -6.76
CA ASP A 531 89.81 44.88 -6.62
C ASP A 531 90.87 45.16 -7.71
N GLY A 532 90.44 45.52 -8.93
CA GLY A 532 91.33 46.05 -9.97
C GLY A 532 92.01 47.38 -9.56
N ILE A 533 91.27 48.30 -8.93
CA ILE A 533 91.83 49.55 -8.39
C ILE A 533 92.82 49.25 -7.26
N LYS A 534 92.49 48.36 -6.32
CA LYS A 534 93.41 47.95 -5.25
C LYS A 534 94.68 47.31 -5.82
N ALA A 535 94.57 46.48 -6.84
CA ALA A 535 95.71 45.88 -7.53
C ALA A 535 96.62 46.94 -8.19
N LEU A 536 96.06 48.04 -8.70
CA LEU A 536 96.83 49.18 -9.22
C LEU A 536 97.59 49.94 -8.11
N PHE A 537 97.07 49.97 -6.88
CA PHE A 537 97.71 50.65 -5.73
C PHE A 537 98.61 49.74 -4.88
N SER A 538 98.49 48.41 -4.98
CA SER A 538 99.36 47.44 -4.29
C SER A 538 100.55 46.96 -5.14
N GLY A 539 100.62 47.38 -6.41
CA GLY A 539 101.68 47.05 -7.36
C GLY A 539 102.72 48.16 -7.56
N GLY A 540 103.13 48.83 -6.48
CA GLY A 540 104.20 49.84 -6.46
C GLY A 540 105.25 49.54 -5.40
#